data_AF-A0A5J4TTC5-F1
#
_entry.id   AF-A0A5J4TTC5-F1
#
_cell.length_a   1.000
_cell.length_b   1.000
_cell.length_c   1.000
_cell.angle_alpha   90.00
_cell.angle_beta   90.00
_cell.angle_gamma   90.00
#
_symmetry.space_group_name_H-M   'P 1'
#
loop_
_entity.id
_entity.type
_entity.pdbx_description
1 polymer ?
#
loop_
_entity_poly.entity_id
_entity_poly.type
_entity_poly.pdbx_seq_one_letter_code
_entity_poly.pdbx_strand_id
1 'polypeptide(L)'
;SDRSSVRQVKFSECIITNNRGNGYCGAVLIDSLTKCTINFIDSFFNENSGTEVNDIWIRSTNSQRVIFVSNKTVSGTRDGSRDKPYLLIQDSFPKLNYTSKPVNMPRTIYILDDLWDESLYDVSFANPLTIKSGINDDQNQVRQKVTWITTRAIDVTIYYRTGELTLEYIQFNFSIVSGQVRPSNDLIYINGQNSLTVISCVFNGLGFDGNLVWNIINSYQGKRMILTDSIFQNTNVIYGVVLFNESHANAEFVAQNCQFLFLKSIQSTSWVMQLLCRGYF
;
A
#
# COMPACT_ATOMS: atom_id res chain seq x y z
N SER A 1 21.19 19.80 -3.90
CA SER A 1 20.52 20.07 -5.19
C SER A 1 20.15 18.74 -5.83
N ASP A 2 18.92 18.29 -5.60
CA ASP A 2 18.48 16.93 -5.92
C ASP A 2 18.03 16.77 -7.38
N ARG A 3 18.97 16.90 -8.31
CA ARG A 3 18.77 16.27 -9.61
C ARG A 3 19.14 14.80 -9.47
N SER A 4 18.16 13.97 -9.12
CA SER A 4 18.20 12.53 -9.36
C SER A 4 18.47 12.31 -10.85
N SER A 5 19.74 12.17 -11.24
CA SER A 5 20.11 11.89 -12.62
C SER A 5 19.61 10.48 -12.95
N VAL A 6 18.57 10.40 -13.77
CA VAL A 6 18.19 9.13 -14.40
C VAL A 6 19.36 8.74 -15.29
N ARG A 7 20.04 7.65 -14.95
CA ARG A 7 21.16 7.17 -15.75
C ARG A 7 20.60 6.50 -17.01
N GLN A 8 20.98 6.99 -18.18
CA GLN A 8 20.68 6.33 -19.43
C GLN A 8 21.86 5.43 -19.82
N VAL A 9 21.57 4.17 -20.15
CA VAL A 9 22.49 3.28 -20.83
C VAL A 9 21.89 3.01 -22.21
N LYS A 10 22.60 3.40 -23.27
CA LYS A 10 22.14 3.24 -24.65
C LYS A 10 23.15 2.41 -25.42
N PHE A 11 22.65 1.34 -26.03
CA PHE A 11 23.33 0.59 -27.08
C PHE A 11 22.64 0.93 -28.39
N SER A 12 23.40 1.37 -29.38
CA SER A 12 22.91 1.75 -30.70
C SER A 12 23.81 1.09 -31.73
N GLU A 13 23.25 0.40 -32.71
CA GLU A 13 24.01 -0.18 -33.83
C GLU A 13 25.14 -1.12 -33.36
N CYS A 14 24.90 -1.84 -32.26
CA CYS A 14 25.88 -2.73 -31.66
C CYS A 14 25.72 -4.16 -32.22
N ILE A 15 26.83 -4.81 -32.55
CA ILE A 15 26.88 -6.24 -32.87
C ILE A 15 27.65 -6.94 -31.74
N ILE A 16 26.96 -7.78 -30.99
CA ILE A 16 27.51 -8.51 -29.84
C ILE A 16 27.42 -10.00 -30.16
N THR A 17 28.56 -10.64 -30.45
CA THR A 17 28.59 -12.05 -30.90
C THR A 17 29.75 -12.81 -30.26
N ASN A 18 29.67 -14.14 -30.30
CA ASN A 18 30.75 -15.05 -29.89
C ASN A 18 31.20 -14.88 -28.42
N ASN A 19 30.29 -14.44 -27.54
CA ASN A 19 30.63 -14.27 -26.13
C ASN A 19 30.64 -15.61 -25.40
N ARG A 20 31.66 -15.79 -24.57
CA ARG A 20 31.85 -16.97 -23.72
C ARG A 20 31.88 -16.51 -22.27
N GLY A 21 30.89 -16.93 -21.49
CA GLY A 21 30.76 -16.62 -20.07
C GLY A 21 30.66 -17.87 -19.22
N ASN A 22 31.05 -17.77 -17.95
CA ASN A 22 30.83 -18.80 -16.94
C ASN A 22 30.09 -18.13 -15.76
N GLY A 23 28.81 -18.42 -15.57
CA GLY A 23 27.93 -17.72 -14.61
C GLY A 23 26.91 -16.77 -15.27
N TYR A 24 26.54 -15.69 -14.58
CA TYR A 24 25.33 -14.89 -14.87
C TYR A 24 25.36 -13.95 -16.10
N CYS A 25 26.51 -13.70 -16.74
CA CYS A 25 26.56 -12.86 -17.94
C CYS A 25 27.68 -13.25 -18.92
N GLY A 26 27.39 -13.21 -20.23
CA GLY A 26 28.37 -13.43 -21.29
C GLY A 26 28.95 -12.14 -21.89
N ALA A 27 28.14 -11.10 -22.07
CA ALA A 27 28.55 -9.91 -22.84
C ALA A 27 28.33 -8.57 -22.12
N VAL A 28 27.13 -8.33 -21.56
CA VAL A 28 26.79 -7.05 -20.92
C VAL A 28 26.21 -7.26 -19.52
N LEU A 29 26.87 -6.67 -18.52
CA LEU A 29 26.38 -6.56 -17.14
C LEU A 29 26.06 -5.11 -16.81
N ILE A 30 24.79 -4.84 -16.46
CA ILE A 30 24.37 -3.53 -15.95
C ILE A 30 23.89 -3.71 -14.52
N ASP A 31 24.73 -3.31 -13.55
CA ASP A 31 24.32 -3.15 -12.15
C ASP A 31 23.93 -1.69 -11.91
N SER A 32 22.63 -1.46 -11.69
CA SER A 32 22.13 -0.11 -11.42
C SER A 32 21.56 -0.01 -10.02
N LEU A 33 22.28 0.72 -9.17
CA LEU A 33 21.86 1.13 -7.82
C LEU A 33 20.85 2.30 -7.85
N THR A 34 20.37 2.76 -9.02
CA THR A 34 19.51 3.96 -9.16
C THR A 34 18.51 3.78 -10.30
N LYS A 35 17.52 4.67 -10.42
CA LYS A 35 16.61 4.68 -11.58
C LYS A 35 17.42 4.82 -12.88
N CYS A 36 17.25 3.88 -13.80
CA CYS A 36 17.93 3.88 -15.09
C CYS A 36 16.94 3.64 -16.24
N THR A 37 17.31 4.11 -17.42
CA THR A 37 16.65 3.76 -18.69
C THR A 37 17.66 3.05 -19.55
N ILE A 38 17.33 1.84 -20.00
CA ILE A 38 18.20 1.02 -20.83
C ILE A 38 17.53 0.90 -22.21
N ASN A 39 18.21 1.37 -23.25
CA ASN A 39 17.71 1.34 -24.63
C ASN A 39 18.67 0.52 -25.50
N PHE A 40 18.12 -0.42 -26.27
CA PHE A 40 18.81 -1.12 -27.35
C PHE A 40 18.15 -0.72 -28.67
N ILE A 41 18.91 -0.09 -29.56
CA ILE A 41 18.42 0.38 -30.87
C ILE A 41 19.29 -0.26 -31.95
N ASP A 42 18.65 -0.88 -32.94
CA ASP A 42 19.32 -1.49 -34.10
C ASP A 42 20.52 -2.37 -33.71
N SER A 43 20.37 -3.15 -32.62
CA SER A 43 21.45 -3.97 -32.05
C SER A 43 21.19 -5.45 -32.30
N PHE A 44 22.26 -6.21 -32.58
CA PHE A 44 22.21 -7.63 -32.93
C PHE A 44 22.98 -8.47 -31.91
N PHE A 45 22.34 -9.54 -31.43
CA PHE A 45 22.88 -10.48 -30.43
C PHE A 45 22.81 -11.89 -31.00
N ASN A 46 23.94 -12.62 -31.05
CA ASN A 46 23.99 -13.95 -31.64
C ASN A 46 25.15 -14.81 -31.11
N GLU A 47 25.02 -16.14 -31.22
CA GLU A 47 26.10 -17.12 -31.00
C GLU A 47 26.75 -17.12 -29.60
N ASN A 48 25.94 -17.10 -28.52
CA ASN A 48 26.47 -17.32 -27.18
C ASN A 48 26.61 -18.80 -26.84
N SER A 49 27.72 -19.16 -26.19
CA SER A 49 28.01 -20.53 -25.79
C SER A 49 28.47 -20.60 -24.32
N GLY A 50 27.83 -21.46 -23.53
CA GLY A 50 28.15 -21.76 -22.13
C GLY A 50 26.93 -22.24 -21.31
N THR A 51 27.14 -22.62 -20.06
CA THR A 51 26.08 -22.98 -19.09
C THR A 51 25.50 -21.73 -18.44
N GLU A 52 24.21 -21.43 -18.69
CA GLU A 52 23.45 -20.27 -18.14
C GLU A 52 23.76 -18.88 -18.74
N VAL A 53 24.30 -18.81 -19.95
CA VAL A 53 24.74 -17.54 -20.56
C VAL A 53 23.57 -16.75 -21.13
N ASN A 54 23.35 -15.53 -20.62
CA ASN A 54 22.50 -14.51 -21.26
C ASN A 54 23.39 -13.47 -21.98
N ASP A 55 22.93 -12.98 -23.12
CA ASP A 55 23.53 -11.83 -23.83
C ASP A 55 23.59 -10.59 -22.93
N ILE A 56 22.50 -10.36 -22.20
CA ILE A 56 22.33 -9.21 -21.32
C ILE A 56 21.83 -9.71 -19.97
N TRP A 57 22.52 -9.33 -18.89
CA TRP A 57 22.01 -9.48 -17.54
C TRP A 57 21.91 -8.10 -16.86
N ILE A 58 20.69 -7.75 -16.45
CA ILE A 58 20.40 -6.49 -15.76
C ILE A 58 20.07 -6.83 -14.31
N ARG A 59 20.91 -6.36 -13.39
CA ARG A 59 20.66 -6.46 -11.96
C ARG A 59 20.36 -5.07 -11.43
N SER A 60 19.13 -4.83 -11.00
CA SER A 60 18.85 -3.67 -10.17
C SER A 60 18.94 -4.09 -8.70
N THR A 61 19.92 -3.54 -8.01
CA THR A 61 20.10 -3.63 -6.56
C THR A 61 19.19 -2.64 -5.82
N ASN A 62 18.57 -1.72 -6.56
CA ASN A 62 17.52 -0.81 -6.11
C ASN A 62 16.14 -1.40 -6.42
N SER A 63 15.91 -2.64 -5.99
CA SER A 63 14.54 -3.12 -5.88
C SER A 63 13.84 -2.16 -4.93
N GLN A 64 12.86 -1.38 -5.43
CA GLN A 64 11.78 -0.94 -4.55
C GLN A 64 11.41 -2.17 -3.74
N ARG A 65 11.56 -2.10 -2.41
CA ARG A 65 11.45 -3.29 -1.58
C ARG A 65 9.98 -3.60 -1.42
N VAL A 66 9.54 -4.32 -2.43
CA VAL A 66 8.22 -4.84 -2.62
C VAL A 66 8.15 -6.17 -1.89
N ILE A 67 7.18 -6.29 -1.01
CA ILE A 67 6.85 -7.53 -0.35
C ILE A 67 5.45 -7.93 -0.80
N PHE A 68 5.24 -9.22 -1.00
CA PHE A 68 3.94 -9.80 -1.30
C PHE A 68 3.42 -10.58 -0.10
N VAL A 69 2.11 -10.52 0.12
CA VAL A 69 1.40 -11.30 1.13
C VAL A 69 0.27 -12.08 0.50
N SER A 70 0.06 -13.30 0.99
CA SER A 70 -1.06 -14.16 0.61
C SER A 70 -1.37 -15.18 1.71
N ASN A 71 -2.65 -15.35 2.02
CA ASN A 71 -3.19 -16.35 2.94
C ASN A 71 -3.25 -17.76 2.32
N LYS A 72 -2.99 -17.89 1.01
CA LYS A 72 -2.95 -19.18 0.32
C LYS A 72 -1.78 -20.01 0.80
N THR A 73 -1.96 -21.33 0.80
CA THR A 73 -0.87 -22.27 1.12
C THR A 73 0.21 -22.19 0.04
N VAL A 74 1.48 -22.08 0.45
CA VAL A 74 2.64 -22.10 -0.43
C VAL A 74 3.57 -23.23 -0.02
N SER A 75 4.28 -23.81 -0.98
CA SER A 75 5.31 -24.82 -0.72
C SER A 75 6.64 -24.15 -0.36
N GLY A 76 7.33 -24.70 0.65
CA GLY A 76 8.62 -24.19 1.12
C GLY A 76 8.52 -22.95 2.02
N THR A 77 9.66 -22.29 2.25
CA THR A 77 9.78 -21.16 3.16
C THR A 77 9.35 -19.85 2.49
N ARG A 78 8.39 -19.14 3.10
CA ARG A 78 7.96 -17.80 2.68
C ARG A 78 9.10 -16.78 2.85
N ASP A 79 9.37 -16.00 1.81
CA ASP A 79 10.43 -14.98 1.79
C ASP A 79 9.92 -13.58 1.43
N GLY A 80 8.62 -13.44 1.13
CA GLY A 80 7.99 -12.19 0.75
C GLY A 80 8.11 -11.87 -0.74
N SER A 81 8.71 -12.76 -1.55
CA SER A 81 8.62 -12.70 -3.01
C SER A 81 7.20 -13.02 -3.48
N ARG A 82 6.93 -12.76 -4.76
CA ARG A 82 5.61 -13.03 -5.35
C ARG A 82 5.26 -14.53 -5.33
N ASP A 83 6.26 -15.39 -5.52
CA ASP A 83 6.09 -16.84 -5.56
C ASP A 83 6.02 -17.48 -4.16
N LYS A 84 6.62 -16.82 -3.16
CA LYS A 84 6.64 -17.26 -1.76
C LYS A 84 6.27 -16.10 -0.82
N PRO A 85 5.05 -15.54 -0.95
CA PRO A 85 4.62 -14.37 -0.21
C PRO A 85 4.56 -14.64 1.29
N TYR A 86 4.68 -13.62 2.14
CA TYR A 86 4.42 -13.79 3.58
C TYR A 86 2.94 -14.09 3.86
N LEU A 87 2.64 -14.67 5.02
CA LEU A 87 1.29 -15.07 5.36
C LEU A 87 0.45 -13.85 5.79
N LEU A 88 1.05 -12.95 6.57
CA LEU A 88 0.42 -11.74 7.09
C LEU A 88 1.19 -10.48 6.67
N ILE A 89 0.52 -9.34 6.64
CA ILE A 89 1.14 -8.02 6.48
C ILE A 89 2.12 -7.78 7.63
N GLN A 90 1.75 -8.12 8.86
CA GLN A 90 2.62 -7.94 10.03
C GLN A 90 3.94 -8.72 9.94
N ASP A 91 3.96 -9.89 9.30
CA ASP A 91 5.19 -10.68 9.06
C ASP A 91 6.23 -9.90 8.24
N SER A 92 5.76 -8.92 7.46
CA SER A 92 6.60 -8.10 6.59
C SER A 92 7.31 -6.98 7.35
N PHE A 93 6.83 -6.55 8.52
CA PHE A 93 7.37 -5.37 9.21
C PHE A 93 8.83 -5.50 9.66
N PRO A 94 9.27 -6.61 10.29
CA PRO A 94 10.67 -6.79 10.65
C PRO A 94 11.57 -6.81 9.41
N LYS A 95 11.04 -7.31 8.30
CA LYS A 95 11.76 -7.37 7.02
C LYS A 95 11.88 -6.00 6.41
N LEU A 96 10.89 -5.13 6.58
CA LEU A 96 10.95 -3.77 6.08
C LEU A 96 11.87 -2.88 6.90
N ASN A 97 12.26 -3.22 8.13
CA ASN A 97 13.05 -2.35 9.01
C ASN A 97 14.56 -2.34 8.70
N TYR A 98 14.95 -1.69 7.61
CA TYR A 98 16.35 -1.61 7.17
C TYR A 98 17.14 -0.50 7.86
N THR A 99 18.37 -0.83 8.27
CA THR A 99 19.34 0.11 8.87
C THR A 99 20.38 0.65 7.87
N SER A 100 20.47 0.06 6.67
CA SER A 100 21.42 0.45 5.63
C SER A 100 20.84 1.47 4.65
N LYS A 101 21.65 2.43 4.19
CA LYS A 101 21.22 3.50 3.26
C LYS A 101 20.83 2.98 1.86
N PRO A 102 19.87 3.65 1.19
CA PRO A 102 19.06 4.75 1.69
C PRO A 102 17.96 4.24 2.63
N VAL A 103 17.92 4.81 3.83
CA VAL A 103 17.01 4.40 4.92
C VAL A 103 15.56 4.81 4.59
N ASN A 104 15.39 5.88 3.80
CA ASN A 104 14.10 6.49 3.45
C ASN A 104 13.54 5.99 2.11
N MET A 105 13.66 4.69 1.79
CA MET A 105 12.95 4.15 0.63
C MET A 105 11.49 3.86 0.97
N PRO A 106 10.52 4.24 0.10
CA PRO A 106 9.14 3.78 0.22
C PRO A 106 9.09 2.26 0.28
N ARG A 107 8.31 1.74 1.23
CA ARG A 107 8.11 0.31 1.46
C ARG A 107 6.74 -0.06 0.95
N THR A 108 6.63 -1.09 0.12
CA THR A 108 5.34 -1.46 -0.48
C THR A 108 5.02 -2.91 -0.18
N ILE A 109 3.82 -3.14 0.35
CA ILE A 109 3.24 -4.47 0.54
C ILE A 109 2.08 -4.64 -0.46
N TYR A 110 2.12 -5.73 -1.23
CA TYR A 110 1.05 -6.12 -2.15
C TYR A 110 0.28 -7.30 -1.60
N ILE A 111 -1.03 -7.18 -1.53
CA ILE A 111 -1.93 -8.28 -1.15
C ILE A 111 -2.35 -9.02 -2.42
N LEU A 112 -2.03 -10.31 -2.52
CA LEU A 112 -2.26 -11.12 -3.72
C LEU A 112 -3.62 -11.84 -3.74
N ASP A 113 -4.38 -11.75 -2.66
CA ASP A 113 -5.67 -12.43 -2.54
C ASP A 113 -6.83 -11.47 -2.75
N ASP A 114 -7.93 -11.99 -3.29
CA ASP A 114 -9.17 -11.23 -3.54
C ASP A 114 -9.87 -10.86 -2.22
N LEU A 115 -9.71 -11.67 -1.18
CA LEU A 115 -10.27 -11.47 0.15
C LEU A 115 -9.15 -11.51 1.21
N TRP A 116 -9.08 -10.48 2.04
CA TRP A 116 -8.09 -10.34 3.10
C TRP A 116 -8.77 -10.13 4.46
N ASP A 117 -8.29 -10.83 5.49
CA ASP A 117 -8.80 -10.74 6.86
C ASP A 117 -7.63 -10.73 7.84
N GLU A 118 -7.15 -9.51 8.12
CA GLU A 118 -6.08 -9.25 9.07
C GLU A 118 -6.36 -7.93 9.79
N SER A 119 -6.01 -7.88 11.07
CA SER A 119 -5.99 -6.64 11.84
C SER A 119 -4.57 -6.15 12.02
N LEU A 120 -4.36 -4.86 11.71
CA LEU A 120 -3.13 -4.15 12.00
C LEU A 120 -3.31 -3.35 13.29
N TYR A 121 -3.32 -4.02 14.43
CA TYR A 121 -3.53 -3.37 15.72
C TYR A 121 -2.23 -2.95 16.39
N ASP A 122 -2.18 -1.70 16.85
CA ASP A 122 -1.11 -1.12 17.65
C ASP A 122 0.28 -1.12 16.99
N VAL A 123 0.29 -0.90 15.67
CA VAL A 123 1.51 -0.99 14.85
C VAL A 123 2.23 0.36 14.72
N SER A 124 3.51 0.32 14.36
CA SER A 124 4.37 1.50 14.18
C SER A 124 5.23 1.35 12.93
N PHE A 125 5.31 2.41 12.13
CA PHE A 125 6.10 2.43 10.90
C PHE A 125 7.26 3.41 11.05
N ALA A 126 8.48 2.89 11.06
CA ALA A 126 9.69 3.72 11.11
C ALA A 126 9.90 4.54 9.83
N ASN A 127 9.29 4.13 8.71
CA ASN A 127 9.39 4.77 7.41
C ASN A 127 8.03 4.66 6.70
N PRO A 128 7.77 5.48 5.67
CA PRO A 128 6.51 5.43 4.92
C PRO A 128 6.22 4.03 4.37
N LEU A 129 5.01 3.56 4.61
CA LEU A 129 4.51 2.25 4.19
C LEU A 129 3.33 2.43 3.24
N THR A 130 3.40 1.80 2.08
CA THR A 130 2.26 1.62 1.16
C THR A 130 1.76 0.19 1.26
N ILE A 131 0.46 0.00 1.47
CA ILE A 131 -0.22 -1.29 1.35
C ILE A 131 -1.23 -1.18 0.21
N LYS A 132 -1.21 -2.12 -0.73
CA LYS A 132 -2.12 -2.08 -1.87
C LYS A 132 -2.46 -3.44 -2.46
N SER A 133 -3.48 -3.45 -3.31
CA SER A 133 -3.81 -4.63 -4.13
C SER A 133 -2.64 -5.01 -5.04
N GLY A 134 -2.26 -6.29 -5.01
CA GLY A 134 -1.37 -6.95 -5.97
C GLY A 134 -2.10 -7.88 -6.93
N ILE A 135 -3.42 -7.81 -6.95
CA ILE A 135 -4.27 -8.52 -7.91
C ILE A 135 -4.05 -7.89 -9.30
N ASN A 136 -3.99 -8.75 -10.32
CA ASN A 136 -3.83 -8.28 -11.70
C ASN A 136 -5.04 -7.44 -12.13
N ASP A 137 -4.87 -6.70 -13.22
CA ASP A 137 -5.97 -5.94 -13.79
C ASP A 137 -6.99 -6.90 -14.42
N ASP A 138 -8.25 -6.48 -14.48
CA ASP A 138 -9.31 -7.26 -15.13
C ASP A 138 -9.17 -7.23 -16.67
N GLN A 139 -10.11 -7.87 -17.37
CA GLN A 139 -10.11 -7.93 -18.84
C GLN A 139 -10.20 -6.54 -19.50
N ASN A 140 -10.66 -5.52 -18.77
CA ASN A 140 -10.77 -4.14 -19.24
C ASN A 140 -9.56 -3.29 -18.79
N GLN A 141 -8.50 -3.90 -18.27
CA GLN A 141 -7.31 -3.23 -17.72
C GLN A 141 -7.62 -2.34 -16.51
N VAL A 142 -8.70 -2.64 -15.78
CA VAL A 142 -9.03 -1.95 -14.53
C VAL A 142 -8.36 -2.67 -13.38
N ARG A 143 -7.62 -1.91 -12.55
CA ARG A 143 -6.97 -2.43 -11.35
C ARG A 143 -8.01 -3.02 -10.40
N GLN A 144 -7.88 -4.32 -10.11
CA GLN A 144 -8.74 -5.01 -9.17
C GLN A 144 -8.38 -4.62 -7.73
N LYS A 145 -9.42 -4.52 -6.89
CA LYS A 145 -9.28 -4.17 -5.47
C LYS A 145 -9.38 -5.43 -4.61
N VAL A 146 -8.49 -5.53 -3.64
CA VAL A 146 -8.64 -6.54 -2.58
C VAL A 146 -9.83 -6.17 -1.70
N THR A 147 -10.67 -7.14 -1.37
CA THR A 147 -11.73 -6.98 -0.37
C THR A 147 -11.14 -7.26 1.01
N TRP A 148 -10.97 -6.22 1.82
CA TRP A 148 -10.48 -6.36 3.19
C TRP A 148 -11.66 -6.36 4.16
N ILE A 149 -11.82 -7.46 4.90
CA ILE A 149 -12.83 -7.65 5.93
C ILE A 149 -12.16 -7.86 7.30
N THR A 150 -12.98 -7.85 8.34
CA THR A 150 -12.55 -8.22 9.69
C THR A 150 -13.55 -9.22 10.25
N THR A 151 -13.15 -10.45 10.54
CA THR A 151 -14.06 -11.43 11.20
C THR A 151 -13.88 -11.50 12.71
N ARG A 152 -12.74 -11.03 13.21
CA ARG A 152 -12.40 -11.05 14.64
C ARG A 152 -13.23 -10.03 15.43
N ALA A 153 -13.56 -10.35 16.68
CA ALA A 153 -14.21 -9.42 17.61
C ALA A 153 -13.21 -8.36 18.10
N ILE A 154 -12.98 -7.35 17.27
CA ILE A 154 -12.06 -6.23 17.53
C ILE A 154 -12.73 -4.90 17.25
N ASP A 155 -12.29 -3.88 17.97
CA ASP A 155 -12.82 -2.52 17.86
C ASP A 155 -12.30 -1.78 16.63
N VAL A 156 -11.07 -2.10 16.19
CA VAL A 156 -10.41 -1.40 15.10
C VAL A 156 -9.69 -2.37 14.18
N THR A 157 -9.84 -2.21 12.87
CA THR A 157 -9.11 -3.04 11.88
C THR A 157 -7.67 -2.57 11.73
N ILE A 158 -7.45 -1.27 11.54
CA ILE A 158 -6.13 -0.66 11.43
C ILE A 158 -5.94 0.39 12.52
N TYR A 159 -5.04 0.14 13.46
CA TYR A 159 -4.60 1.09 14.48
C TYR A 159 -3.08 1.22 14.45
N TYR A 160 -2.58 2.43 14.22
CA TYR A 160 -1.14 2.70 14.28
C TYR A 160 -0.79 3.96 15.07
N ARG A 161 0.32 3.88 15.81
CA ARG A 161 0.79 4.92 16.75
C ARG A 161 1.80 5.89 16.15
N THR A 162 2.60 5.43 15.19
CA THR A 162 3.65 6.24 14.57
C THR A 162 3.82 5.85 13.10
N GLY A 163 4.04 6.85 12.24
CA GLY A 163 4.46 6.66 10.85
C GLY A 163 3.51 7.23 9.80
N GLU A 164 3.84 6.94 8.55
CA GLU A 164 3.08 7.37 7.37
C GLU A 164 2.56 6.13 6.65
N LEU A 165 1.25 6.05 6.48
CA LEU A 165 0.58 4.94 5.82
C LEU A 165 -0.12 5.42 4.55
N THR A 166 0.09 4.68 3.45
CA THR A 166 -0.65 4.83 2.20
C THR A 166 -1.42 3.55 1.91
N LEU A 167 -2.71 3.66 1.62
CA LEU A 167 -3.58 2.56 1.20
C LEU A 167 -4.02 2.80 -0.25
N GLU A 168 -3.82 1.83 -1.14
CA GLU A 168 -4.21 1.95 -2.56
C GLU A 168 -5.02 0.75 -3.05
N TYR A 169 -6.12 1.01 -3.78
CA TYR A 169 -6.91 -0.03 -4.45
C TYR A 169 -7.42 -1.12 -3.49
N ILE A 170 -7.99 -0.70 -2.35
CA ILE A 170 -8.58 -1.60 -1.35
C ILE A 170 -10.07 -1.32 -1.24
N GLN A 171 -10.87 -2.38 -1.21
CA GLN A 171 -12.28 -2.31 -0.83
C GLN A 171 -12.45 -2.82 0.60
N PHE A 172 -12.74 -1.92 1.53
CA PHE A 172 -13.08 -2.28 2.89
C PHE A 172 -14.57 -2.61 2.98
N ASN A 173 -14.86 -3.83 3.41
CA ASN A 173 -16.21 -4.29 3.70
C ASN A 173 -16.30 -4.67 5.18
N PHE A 174 -17.36 -4.25 5.85
CA PHE A 174 -17.70 -4.80 7.16
C PHE A 174 -18.06 -6.29 7.04
N SER A 175 -18.01 -6.98 8.16
CA SER A 175 -18.60 -8.31 8.27
C SER A 175 -19.62 -8.36 9.41
N ILE A 176 -20.59 -9.26 9.30
CA ILE A 176 -21.50 -9.61 10.40
C ILE A 176 -21.13 -11.01 10.84
N VAL A 177 -20.57 -11.13 12.06
CA VAL A 177 -20.20 -12.41 12.65
C VAL A 177 -21.02 -12.59 13.92
N SER A 178 -21.85 -13.63 13.95
CA SER A 178 -22.76 -13.93 15.08
C SER A 178 -23.67 -12.74 15.43
N GLY A 179 -24.20 -12.06 14.41
CA GLY A 179 -25.11 -10.92 14.56
C GLY A 179 -24.45 -9.61 14.99
N GLN A 180 -23.11 -9.56 15.04
CA GLN A 180 -22.37 -8.37 15.44
C GLN A 180 -21.56 -7.81 14.27
N VAL A 181 -21.58 -6.49 14.09
CA VAL A 181 -20.75 -5.81 13.08
C VAL A 181 -19.28 -5.80 13.50
N ARG A 182 -18.40 -6.02 12.52
CA ARG A 182 -16.94 -6.03 12.69
C ARG A 182 -16.26 -5.12 11.65
N PRO A 183 -15.32 -4.26 12.06
CA PRO A 183 -14.94 -3.95 13.46
C PRO A 183 -16.07 -3.25 14.24
N SER A 184 -16.01 -3.23 15.58
CA SER A 184 -17.08 -2.65 16.42
C SER A 184 -17.10 -1.12 16.45
N ASN A 185 -15.96 -0.44 16.32
CA ASN A 185 -15.86 1.00 16.54
C ASN A 185 -15.38 1.77 15.31
N ASP A 186 -14.13 1.58 14.89
CA ASP A 186 -13.53 2.31 13.78
C ASP A 186 -12.92 1.34 12.77
N LEU A 187 -12.95 1.65 11.48
CA LEU A 187 -12.18 0.85 10.53
C LEU A 187 -10.68 1.19 10.65
N ILE A 188 -10.37 2.49 10.63
CA ILE A 188 -9.01 3.01 10.74
C ILE A 188 -8.98 4.01 11.88
N TYR A 189 -8.11 3.76 12.87
CA TYR A 189 -7.81 4.69 13.95
C TYR A 189 -6.35 5.14 13.89
N ILE A 190 -6.14 6.44 13.88
CA ILE A 190 -4.83 7.08 13.85
C ILE A 190 -4.72 7.94 15.09
N ASN A 191 -3.64 7.78 15.85
CA ASN A 191 -3.39 8.60 17.03
C ASN A 191 -2.02 9.25 16.95
N GLY A 192 -1.91 10.53 17.28
CA GLY A 192 -0.65 11.27 17.29
C GLY A 192 -0.27 11.86 15.93
N GLN A 193 0.99 12.31 15.81
CA GLN A 193 1.55 13.08 14.67
C GLN A 193 1.76 12.27 13.38
N ASN A 194 0.72 11.60 12.92
CA ASN A 194 0.78 10.65 11.83
C ASN A 194 0.12 11.13 10.56
N SER A 195 0.47 10.47 9.47
CA SER A 195 -0.08 10.74 8.16
C SER A 195 -0.82 9.51 7.62
N LEU A 196 -1.98 9.73 7.01
CA LEU A 196 -2.70 8.73 6.21
C LEU A 196 -2.92 9.25 4.80
N THR A 197 -2.62 8.44 3.80
CA THR A 197 -3.01 8.66 2.41
C THR A 197 -3.88 7.50 1.95
N VAL A 198 -5.03 7.79 1.37
CA VAL A 198 -5.96 6.79 0.82
C VAL A 198 -6.22 7.13 -0.64
N ILE A 199 -5.93 6.18 -1.53
CA ILE A 199 -6.03 6.39 -2.98
C ILE A 199 -6.88 5.28 -3.59
N SER A 200 -7.90 5.64 -4.37
CA SER A 200 -8.70 4.67 -5.12
C SER A 200 -9.27 3.54 -4.26
N CYS A 201 -9.65 3.83 -3.01
CA CYS A 201 -10.23 2.85 -2.10
C CYS A 201 -11.76 2.96 -2.06
N VAL A 202 -12.42 1.88 -1.67
CA VAL A 202 -13.88 1.84 -1.46
C VAL A 202 -14.14 1.44 -0.01
N PHE A 203 -14.93 2.22 0.70
CA PHE A 203 -15.40 1.93 2.06
C PHE A 203 -16.89 1.66 1.99
N ASN A 204 -17.30 0.43 2.23
CA ASN A 204 -18.67 -0.01 1.96
C ASN A 204 -19.28 -0.76 3.14
N GLY A 205 -20.49 -0.34 3.52
CA GLY A 205 -21.37 -1.13 4.39
C GLY A 205 -21.17 -0.97 5.91
N LEU A 206 -20.20 -0.17 6.37
CA LEU A 206 -19.89 -0.07 7.80
C LEU A 206 -21.07 0.51 8.61
N GLY A 207 -21.61 -0.26 9.55
CA GLY A 207 -22.78 0.15 10.34
C GLY A 207 -24.13 0.07 9.59
N PHE A 208 -24.32 -0.85 8.64
CA PHE A 208 -25.62 -1.05 8.00
C PHE A 208 -26.59 -1.89 8.88
N ASP A 209 -27.89 -1.90 8.55
CA ASP A 209 -28.95 -2.70 9.22
C ASP A 209 -29.13 -2.46 10.74
N GLY A 210 -29.14 -1.19 11.17
CA GLY A 210 -29.43 -0.81 12.56
C GLY A 210 -28.24 -0.90 13.51
N ASN A 211 -27.10 -1.42 13.04
CA ASN A 211 -25.83 -1.36 13.75
C ASN A 211 -25.15 0.00 13.51
N LEU A 212 -24.30 0.44 14.44
CA LEU A 212 -23.58 1.71 14.30
C LEU A 212 -22.10 1.47 14.61
N VAL A 213 -21.23 2.03 13.78
CA VAL A 213 -19.81 2.19 14.10
C VAL A 213 -19.55 3.63 14.50
N TRP A 214 -18.47 3.91 15.23
CA TRP A 214 -18.16 5.27 15.67
C TRP A 214 -17.79 6.16 14.47
N ASN A 215 -16.78 5.73 13.71
CA ASN A 215 -16.33 6.35 12.48
C ASN A 215 -15.85 5.30 11.47
N ILE A 216 -15.68 5.66 10.20
CA ILE A 216 -14.88 4.81 9.29
C ILE A 216 -13.39 5.11 9.52
N ILE A 217 -13.00 6.38 9.39
CA ILE A 217 -11.64 6.84 9.65
C ILE A 217 -11.67 7.85 10.78
N ASN A 218 -10.91 7.58 11.85
CA ASN A 218 -10.77 8.44 13.00
C ASN A 218 -9.29 8.79 13.19
N SER A 219 -8.96 10.08 13.04
CA SER A 219 -7.62 10.60 13.25
C SER A 219 -7.62 11.60 14.40
N TYR A 220 -6.98 11.22 15.49
CA TYR A 220 -6.82 12.03 16.69
C TYR A 220 -5.41 12.62 16.74
N GLN A 221 -5.32 13.95 16.73
CA GLN A 221 -4.07 14.72 16.63
C GLN A 221 -3.30 14.46 15.33
N GLY A 222 -4.01 14.11 14.25
CA GLY A 222 -3.39 13.78 12.97
C GLY A 222 -2.62 14.96 12.37
N LYS A 223 -1.47 14.65 11.73
CA LYS A 223 -0.68 15.65 11.02
C LYS A 223 -1.18 15.85 9.60
N ARG A 224 -1.47 14.77 8.88
CA ARG A 224 -1.92 14.86 7.48
C ARG A 224 -2.88 13.74 7.12
N MET A 225 -3.95 14.06 6.42
CA MET A 225 -4.83 13.06 5.82
C MET A 225 -5.14 13.47 4.37
N ILE A 226 -4.83 12.58 3.44
CA ILE A 226 -5.12 12.77 2.00
C ILE A 226 -6.05 11.64 1.56
N LEU A 227 -7.20 11.99 1.00
CA LEU A 227 -8.16 11.07 0.40
C LEU A 227 -8.31 11.44 -1.08
N THR A 228 -8.01 10.49 -1.98
CA THR A 228 -8.04 10.74 -3.42
C THR A 228 -8.78 9.62 -4.14
N ASP A 229 -9.66 9.97 -5.09
CA ASP A 229 -10.38 9.04 -5.97
C ASP A 229 -11.10 7.90 -5.20
N SER A 230 -11.55 8.16 -3.98
CA SER A 230 -12.07 7.13 -3.07
C SER A 230 -13.58 7.26 -2.85
N ILE A 231 -14.26 6.14 -2.61
CA ILE A 231 -15.71 6.08 -2.43
C ILE A 231 -16.03 5.63 -1.02
N PHE A 232 -16.89 6.38 -0.33
CA PHE A 232 -17.47 6.02 0.96
C PHE A 232 -18.96 5.82 0.77
N GLN A 233 -19.47 4.63 1.07
CA GLN A 233 -20.87 4.31 0.78
C GLN A 233 -21.54 3.37 1.77
N ASN A 234 -22.87 3.43 1.81
CA ASN A 234 -23.74 2.50 2.54
C ASN A 234 -23.37 2.35 4.02
N THR A 235 -23.10 3.46 4.70
CA THR A 235 -22.52 3.43 6.06
C THR A 235 -23.40 4.20 7.04
N ASN A 236 -23.64 3.62 8.22
CA ASN A 236 -24.17 4.37 9.37
C ASN A 236 -23.10 4.52 10.47
N VAL A 237 -22.85 5.77 10.86
CA VAL A 237 -21.87 6.16 11.87
C VAL A 237 -22.52 6.86 13.05
N ILE A 238 -21.88 6.84 14.21
CA ILE A 238 -22.30 7.65 15.37
C ILE A 238 -21.89 9.12 15.15
N TYR A 239 -20.62 9.36 14.82
CA TYR A 239 -20.05 10.70 14.75
C TYR A 239 -19.88 11.20 13.31
N GLY A 240 -18.98 10.56 12.55
CA GLY A 240 -18.67 10.96 11.17
C GLY A 240 -17.99 9.84 10.39
N VAL A 241 -18.13 9.86 9.07
CA VAL A 241 -17.45 8.88 8.20
C VAL A 241 -15.94 9.10 8.28
N VAL A 242 -15.51 10.35 8.20
CA VAL A 242 -14.14 10.76 8.45
C VAL A 242 -14.12 11.80 9.57
N LEU A 243 -13.42 11.48 10.65
CA LEU A 243 -13.11 12.40 11.74
C LEU A 243 -11.62 12.74 11.67
N PHE A 244 -11.30 14.01 11.44
CA PHE A 244 -9.93 14.53 11.49
C PHE A 244 -9.88 15.60 12.59
N ASN A 245 -9.40 15.19 13.76
CA ASN A 245 -9.20 16.06 14.90
C ASN A 245 -7.74 16.48 14.94
N GLU A 246 -7.49 17.77 14.73
CA GLU A 246 -6.15 18.33 14.70
C GLU A 246 -5.87 19.16 15.95
N SER A 247 -4.62 19.13 16.39
CA SER A 247 -4.10 19.98 17.46
C SER A 247 -2.83 20.71 17.05
N HIS A 248 -2.55 20.83 15.75
CA HIS A 248 -1.27 21.29 15.21
C HIS A 248 -1.44 22.33 14.12
N ALA A 249 -0.67 23.41 14.23
CA ALA A 249 -0.71 24.56 13.32
C ALA A 249 -0.49 24.25 11.83
N ASN A 250 0.12 23.09 11.52
CA ASN A 250 0.41 22.65 10.15
C ASN A 250 -0.33 21.36 9.77
N ALA A 251 -1.43 21.05 10.46
CA ALA A 251 -2.25 19.91 10.10
C ALA A 251 -2.91 20.12 8.74
N GLU A 252 -2.95 19.09 7.91
CA GLU A 252 -3.47 19.17 6.55
C GLU A 252 -4.48 18.06 6.27
N PHE A 253 -5.67 18.45 5.84
CA PHE A 253 -6.67 17.53 5.34
C PHE A 253 -6.98 17.86 3.87
N VAL A 254 -6.88 16.87 2.99
CA VAL A 254 -7.20 16.99 1.56
C VAL A 254 -8.14 15.86 1.16
N ALA A 255 -9.27 16.20 0.56
CA ALA A 255 -10.14 15.25 -0.13
C ALA A 255 -10.34 15.69 -1.57
N GLN A 256 -9.91 14.85 -2.52
CA GLN A 256 -9.97 15.13 -3.95
C GLN A 256 -10.68 13.98 -4.67
N ASN A 257 -11.61 14.30 -5.56
CA ASN A 257 -12.35 13.32 -6.38
C ASN A 257 -12.99 12.18 -5.57
N CYS A 258 -13.35 12.43 -4.31
CA CYS A 258 -13.99 11.44 -3.45
C CYS A 258 -15.51 11.49 -3.59
N GLN A 259 -16.17 10.34 -3.43
CA GLN A 259 -17.63 10.21 -3.43
C GLN A 259 -18.13 9.75 -2.07
N PHE A 260 -19.24 10.31 -1.62
CA PHE A 260 -19.87 10.03 -0.32
C PHE A 260 -21.35 9.74 -0.55
N LEU A 261 -21.76 8.47 -0.51
CA LEU A 261 -23.03 7.99 -1.02
C LEU A 261 -23.81 7.22 0.07
N PHE A 262 -25.09 7.50 0.26
CA PHE A 262 -25.94 6.73 1.20
C PHE A 262 -25.36 6.62 2.62
N LEU A 263 -25.05 7.76 3.22
CA LEU A 263 -24.45 7.85 4.56
C LEU A 263 -25.49 8.30 5.59
N LYS A 264 -25.41 7.78 6.81
CA LYS A 264 -26.25 8.19 7.95
C LYS A 264 -25.39 8.45 9.20
N SER A 265 -25.56 9.60 9.83
CA SER A 265 -25.01 9.89 11.17
C SER A 265 -26.14 10.05 12.18
N ILE A 266 -25.96 9.61 13.43
CA ILE A 266 -26.99 9.73 14.47
C ILE A 266 -26.76 10.85 15.50
N GLN A 267 -25.53 11.34 15.69
CA GLN A 267 -25.24 12.37 16.71
C GLN A 267 -24.77 13.72 16.16
N SER A 268 -24.27 13.81 14.93
CA SER A 268 -23.77 15.08 14.38
C SER A 268 -24.65 15.62 13.25
N THR A 269 -24.89 16.94 13.27
CA THR A 269 -25.53 17.67 12.17
C THR A 269 -24.53 18.05 11.06
N SER A 270 -23.32 17.50 11.05
CA SER A 270 -22.27 17.72 10.03
C SER A 270 -21.86 16.37 9.40
N TRP A 271 -22.28 16.15 8.15
CA TRP A 271 -22.82 14.85 7.69
C TRP A 271 -21.79 13.91 7.05
N VAL A 272 -20.55 14.37 6.83
CA VAL A 272 -19.57 13.65 5.99
C VAL A 272 -18.17 13.70 6.58
N MET A 273 -17.81 14.85 7.14
CA MET A 273 -16.47 15.12 7.62
C MET A 273 -16.58 16.06 8.82
N GLN A 274 -16.03 15.63 9.94
CA GLN A 274 -15.93 16.47 11.12
C GLN A 274 -14.47 16.92 11.26
N LEU A 275 -14.23 18.18 10.96
CA LEU A 275 -12.96 18.86 11.21
C LEU A 275 -13.08 19.57 12.57
N LEU A 276 -12.34 19.08 13.56
CA LEU A 276 -12.23 19.76 14.85
C LEU A 276 -10.87 20.43 14.91
N CYS A 277 -10.84 21.72 14.66
CA CYS A 277 -9.66 22.56 14.87
C CYS A 277 -9.71 23.13 16.29
N ARG A 278 -8.85 22.63 17.19
CA ARG A 278 -8.64 23.30 18.48
C ARG A 278 -7.57 24.36 18.32
N GLY A 279 -7.98 25.56 17.92
CA GLY A 279 -7.12 26.73 17.92
C GLY A 279 -6.69 27.08 19.35
N TYR A 280 -5.43 26.81 19.68
CA TYR A 280 -4.74 27.57 20.72
C TYR A 280 -4.17 28.81 20.03
N PHE A 281 -4.86 29.95 20.19
CA PHE A 281 -4.29 31.27 19.93
C PHE A 281 -3.32 31.64 21.05
#